data_AF-A0A9N9R0Z8-F1
#
_entry.id   AF-A0A9N9R0Z8-F1
#
_cell.length_a   1.000
_cell.length_b   1.000
_cell.length_c   1.000
_cell.angle_alpha   90.00
_cell.angle_beta   90.00
_cell.angle_gamma   90.00
#
_symmetry.space_group_name_H-M   'P 1'
#
loop_
_entity.id
_entity.type
_entity.pdbx_description
1 polymer ?
#
loop_
_entity_poly.entity_id
_entity_poly.type
_entity_poly.pdbx_seq_one_letter_code
_entity_poly.pdbx_strand_id
1 'polypeptide(L)'
;MAFIYFSILLHQYFFLHIRRYIFIFMCNRIFSYFMYSLSARYIRSTRGANLLMFCKFIYRRQCKPSKDGHKTWYCAMYGRSQCPSVLTTDSEEHIIQIRGIHNHPKPQIFNTPNGVVYKHPKKQKKTITRISDVEILP
;
A
#
# COMPACT_ATOMS: atom_id res chain seq x y z
N MET A 1 -48.00 33.74 12.88
CA MET A 1 -47.05 33.77 11.74
C MET A 1 -45.58 33.53 12.14
N ALA A 2 -45.11 33.95 13.33
CA ALA A 2 -43.70 33.76 13.75
C ALA A 2 -43.28 32.32 14.10
N PHE A 3 -44.21 31.45 14.51
CA PHE A 3 -43.91 30.06 14.91
C PHE A 3 -43.51 29.14 13.75
N ILE A 4 -43.92 29.47 12.52
CA ILE A 4 -43.61 28.67 11.32
C ILE A 4 -42.17 28.96 10.85
N TYR A 5 -41.69 30.19 11.01
CA TYR A 5 -40.32 30.54 10.66
C TYR A 5 -39.27 29.93 11.60
N PHE A 6 -39.59 29.82 12.91
CA PHE A 6 -38.68 29.25 13.89
C PHE A 6 -38.46 27.74 13.70
N SER A 7 -39.50 27.02 13.27
CA SER A 7 -39.45 25.59 12.99
C SER A 7 -38.67 25.26 11.71
N ILE A 8 -38.79 26.09 10.66
CA ILE A 8 -38.00 25.93 9.42
C ILE A 8 -36.51 26.24 9.66
N LEU A 9 -36.19 27.27 10.44
CA LEU A 9 -34.80 27.63 10.78
C LEU A 9 -34.13 26.58 11.67
N LEU A 10 -34.85 25.99 12.63
CA LEU A 10 -34.32 24.87 13.42
C LEU A 10 -34.05 23.62 12.55
N HIS A 11 -34.93 23.34 11.59
CA HIS A 11 -34.76 22.19 10.70
C HIS A 11 -33.58 22.37 9.73
N GLN A 12 -33.34 23.59 9.23
CA GLN A 12 -32.14 23.90 8.44
C GLN A 12 -30.85 23.84 9.26
N TYR A 13 -30.86 24.30 10.52
CA TYR A 13 -29.72 24.20 11.43
C TYR A 13 -29.38 22.75 11.80
N PHE A 14 -30.41 21.91 12.03
CA PHE A 14 -30.22 20.50 12.34
C PHE A 14 -29.66 19.71 11.13
N PHE A 15 -30.12 20.03 9.91
CA PHE A 15 -29.60 19.40 8.68
C PHE A 15 -28.15 19.83 8.34
N LEU A 16 -27.73 21.03 8.73
CA LEU A 16 -26.35 21.52 8.54
C LEU A 16 -25.38 20.97 9.59
N HIS A 17 -25.82 20.71 10.82
CA HIS A 17 -24.96 20.15 11.87
C HIS A 17 -24.76 18.63 11.73
N ILE A 18 -25.76 17.89 11.22
CA ILE A 18 -25.62 16.45 10.92
C ILE A 18 -24.65 16.22 9.74
N ARG A 19 -24.54 17.16 8.79
CA ARG A 19 -23.63 17.06 7.65
C ARG A 19 -22.14 17.24 7.99
N ARG A 20 -21.80 17.87 9.13
CA ARG A 20 -20.41 17.92 9.62
C ARG A 20 -20.02 16.69 10.45
N TYR A 21 -20.97 16.02 11.09
CA TYR A 21 -20.70 14.82 11.90
C TYR A 21 -20.80 13.50 11.13
N ILE A 22 -21.55 13.44 10.02
CA ILE A 22 -21.57 12.26 9.15
C ILE A 22 -20.31 12.17 8.27
N PHE A 23 -19.64 13.29 7.98
CA PHE A 23 -18.40 13.28 7.18
C PHE A 23 -17.20 12.70 7.93
N ILE A 24 -17.25 12.56 9.25
CA ILE A 24 -16.18 11.94 10.06
C ILE A 24 -16.46 10.46 10.30
N PHE A 25 -17.72 10.01 10.28
CA PHE A 25 -18.08 8.60 10.51
C PHE A 25 -18.31 7.77 9.24
N MET A 26 -18.32 8.39 8.06
CA MET A 26 -18.37 7.67 6.77
C MET A 26 -16.98 7.36 6.16
N CYS A 27 -15.88 7.59 6.88
CA CYS A 27 -14.55 7.17 6.44
C CYS A 27 -14.16 5.74 6.90
N ASN A 28 -15.01 5.05 7.68
CA ASN A 28 -14.71 3.70 8.20
C ASN A 28 -15.55 2.55 7.60
N ARG A 29 -16.58 2.83 6.78
CA ARG A 29 -17.46 1.76 6.25
C ARG A 29 -17.56 1.68 4.72
N ILE A 30 -17.22 2.74 3.98
CA ILE A 30 -17.16 2.70 2.51
C ILE A 30 -15.76 2.25 2.00
N PHE A 31 -14.72 2.30 2.85
CA PHE A 31 -13.44 1.63 2.56
C PHE A 31 -13.55 0.09 2.57
N SER A 32 -14.61 -0.47 3.18
CA SER A 32 -14.75 -1.93 3.26
C SER A 32 -15.03 -2.56 1.90
N TYR A 33 -15.69 -1.86 0.95
CA TYR A 33 -16.15 -2.45 -0.31
C TYR A 33 -15.25 -2.24 -1.54
N PHE A 34 -14.25 -1.36 -1.48
CA PHE A 34 -13.19 -1.30 -2.50
C PHE A 34 -11.90 -2.05 -2.10
N MET A 35 -11.92 -2.71 -0.94
CA MET A 35 -10.83 -3.52 -0.37
C MET A 35 -10.96 -5.02 -0.68
N TYR A 36 -12.00 -5.45 -1.40
CA TYR A 36 -12.22 -6.87 -1.72
C TYR A 36 -11.33 -7.34 -2.89
N SER A 37 -10.08 -7.66 -2.57
CA SER A 37 -9.25 -8.76 -3.14
C SER A 37 -7.76 -8.45 -3.00
N LEU A 38 -7.33 -7.96 -1.84
CA LEU A 38 -5.92 -7.95 -1.46
C LEU A 38 -5.68 -9.10 -0.50
N SER A 39 -5.62 -10.31 -1.05
CA SER A 39 -5.21 -11.48 -0.27
C SER A 39 -3.70 -11.45 -0.07
N ALA A 40 -3.30 -11.45 1.20
CA ALA A 40 -1.95 -11.75 1.60
C ALA A 40 -1.73 -13.26 1.45
N ARG A 41 -0.60 -13.67 0.87
CA ARG A 41 -0.25 -15.08 0.72
C ARG A 41 1.18 -15.32 1.17
N TYR A 42 1.36 -16.28 2.05
CA TYR A 42 2.67 -16.81 2.39
C TYR A 42 3.18 -17.69 1.26
N ILE A 43 4.42 -17.45 0.84
CA ILE A 43 5.09 -18.24 -0.18
C ILE A 43 6.45 -18.67 0.32
N ARG A 44 6.93 -19.81 -0.18
CA ARG A 44 8.30 -20.26 0.06
C ARG A 44 9.16 -19.97 -1.14
N SER A 45 10.33 -19.39 -0.89
CA SER A 45 11.36 -19.28 -1.92
C SER A 45 11.93 -20.67 -2.25
N THR A 46 12.57 -20.80 -3.41
CA THR A 46 13.31 -22.02 -3.78
C THR A 46 14.48 -22.35 -2.84
N ARG A 47 14.90 -21.39 -2.01
CA ARG A 47 15.93 -21.58 -0.96
C ARG A 47 15.33 -21.89 0.41
N GLY A 48 14.02 -22.11 0.51
CA GLY A 48 13.32 -22.41 1.76
C GLY A 48 12.95 -21.19 2.63
N ALA A 49 13.36 -19.98 2.26
CA ALA A 49 12.97 -18.77 3.02
C ALA A 49 11.46 -18.47 2.88
N ASN A 50 10.81 -18.14 3.99
CA ASN A 50 9.42 -17.67 4.04
C ASN A 50 9.32 -16.22 3.57
N LEU A 51 8.43 -15.98 2.62
CA LEU A 51 8.16 -14.67 2.04
C LEU A 51 6.67 -14.37 2.15
N LEU A 52 6.34 -13.09 2.25
CA LEU A 52 4.95 -12.63 2.25
C LEU A 52 4.68 -11.92 0.92
N MET A 53 3.67 -12.40 0.20
CA MET A 53 3.19 -11.78 -1.02
C MET A 53 1.93 -10.97 -0.72
N PHE A 54 1.99 -9.67 -0.98
CA PHE A 54 0.87 -8.76 -0.76
C PHE A 54 0.82 -7.73 -1.89
N CYS A 55 -0.36 -7.48 -2.47
CA CYS A 55 -0.52 -6.57 -3.63
C CYS A 55 0.40 -6.88 -4.83
N LYS A 56 0.73 -8.16 -5.07
CA LYS A 56 1.72 -8.60 -6.09
C LYS A 56 3.16 -8.09 -5.82
N PHE A 57 3.44 -7.61 -4.62
CA PHE A 57 4.79 -7.32 -4.13
C PHE A 57 5.26 -8.41 -3.18
N ILE A 58 6.57 -8.56 -3.07
CA ILE A 58 7.22 -9.59 -2.25
C ILE A 58 7.93 -8.91 -1.09
N TYR A 59 7.66 -9.41 0.11
CA TYR A 59 8.26 -8.95 1.34
C TYR A 59 9.07 -10.08 2.00
N ARG A 60 10.17 -9.68 2.63
CA ARG A 60 11.10 -10.54 3.37
C ARG A 60 10.96 -10.26 4.85
N ARG A 61 10.88 -11.31 5.65
CA ARG A 61 10.81 -11.19 7.11
C ARG A 61 12.13 -10.62 7.66
N GLN A 62 12.02 -9.69 8.59
CA GLN A 62 13.14 -9.27 9.42
C GLN A 62 13.43 -10.35 10.48
N CYS A 63 14.71 -10.69 10.67
CA CYS A 63 15.09 -11.75 11.62
C CYS A 63 14.74 -11.40 13.07
N LYS A 64 14.81 -10.12 13.43
CA LYS A 64 14.52 -9.63 14.78
C LYS A 64 13.02 -9.26 14.86
N PRO A 65 12.23 -9.92 15.73
CA PRO A 65 10.85 -9.49 15.98
C PRO A 65 10.83 -8.15 16.74
N SER A 66 9.69 -7.46 16.70
CA SER A 66 9.44 -6.32 17.59
C SER A 66 9.39 -6.80 19.05
N LYS A 67 9.55 -5.87 20.00
CA LYS A 67 9.39 -6.14 21.44
C LYS A 67 8.01 -6.75 21.75
N ASP A 68 6.99 -6.37 20.96
CA ASP A 68 5.60 -6.83 21.11
C ASP A 68 5.32 -8.17 20.40
N GLY A 69 6.35 -8.89 19.93
CA GLY A 69 6.20 -10.16 19.20
C GLY A 69 5.75 -10.01 17.75
N HIS A 70 5.49 -8.78 17.28
CA HIS A 70 5.12 -8.51 15.90
C HIS A 70 6.26 -8.83 14.93
N LYS A 71 5.90 -9.36 13.75
CA LYS A 71 6.83 -9.68 12.67
C LYS A 71 6.84 -8.53 11.66
N THR A 72 8.00 -7.92 11.45
CA THR A 72 8.20 -6.87 10.44
C THR A 72 8.68 -7.48 9.12
N TRP A 73 8.11 -7.03 8.02
CA TRP A 73 8.38 -7.49 6.66
C TRP A 73 8.79 -6.31 5.80
N TYR A 74 10.01 -6.36 5.25
CA TYR A 74 10.50 -5.33 4.34
C TYR A 74 10.28 -5.75 2.90
N CYS A 75 10.02 -4.79 2.02
CA CYS A 75 10.00 -5.08 0.59
C CYS A 75 11.32 -5.75 0.14
N ALA A 76 11.25 -6.73 -0.75
CA ALA A 76 12.43 -7.44 -1.26
C ALA A 76 13.48 -6.53 -1.92
N MET A 77 13.06 -5.34 -2.38
CA MET A 77 13.92 -4.30 -2.96
C MET A 77 14.46 -3.29 -1.96
N TYR A 78 14.16 -3.41 -0.66
CA TYR A 78 14.67 -2.50 0.38
C TYR A 78 16.18 -2.32 0.28
N GLY A 79 16.95 -3.41 0.17
CA GLY A 79 18.42 -3.34 0.05
C GLY A 79 18.96 -2.84 -1.30
N ARG A 80 18.14 -2.78 -2.37
CA ARG A 80 18.58 -2.41 -3.73
C ARG A 80 18.11 -1.03 -4.17
N SER A 81 16.88 -0.67 -3.81
CA SER A 81 16.24 0.61 -4.19
C SER A 81 15.80 1.44 -3.00
N GLN A 82 16.15 1.03 -1.76
CA GLN A 82 15.70 1.69 -0.53
C GLN A 82 14.18 1.88 -0.52
N CYS A 83 13.45 0.86 -0.99
CA CYS A 83 12.00 0.90 -1.05
C CYS A 83 11.41 1.08 0.36
N PRO A 84 10.66 2.15 0.65
CA PRO A 84 10.20 2.45 2.00
C PRO A 84 8.98 1.59 2.43
N SER A 85 8.49 0.70 1.56
CA SER A 85 7.33 -0.13 1.88
C SER A 85 7.68 -1.22 2.90
N VAL A 86 6.99 -1.18 4.03
CA VAL A 86 7.12 -2.09 5.18
C VAL A 86 5.74 -2.56 5.57
N LEU A 87 5.64 -3.82 5.97
CA LEU A 87 4.41 -4.46 6.40
C LEU A 87 4.65 -5.16 7.73
N THR A 88 3.70 -5.04 8.65
CA THR A 88 3.80 -5.65 9.98
C THR A 88 2.66 -6.64 10.14
N THR A 89 2.98 -7.84 10.62
CA THR A 89 2.00 -8.86 10.98
C THR A 89 2.06 -9.17 12.47
N ASP A 90 0.93 -9.57 13.04
CA ASP A 90 0.86 -10.07 14.41
C ASP A 90 1.41 -11.52 14.54
N SER A 91 1.22 -12.12 15.72
CA SER A 91 1.54 -13.51 16.00
C SER A 91 0.70 -14.51 15.20
N GLU A 92 -0.55 -14.15 14.92
CA GLU A 92 -1.54 -14.93 14.17
C GLU A 92 -1.44 -14.75 12.65
N GLU A 93 -0.44 -14.02 12.18
CA GLU A 93 -0.15 -13.79 10.76
C GLU A 93 -1.15 -12.87 10.03
N HIS A 94 -1.93 -12.09 10.79
CA HIS A 94 -2.75 -11.03 10.24
C HIS A 94 -1.93 -9.77 9.98
N ILE A 95 -2.24 -9.09 8.87
CA ILE A 95 -1.63 -7.80 8.54
C ILE A 95 -2.24 -6.74 9.45
N ILE A 96 -1.46 -6.26 10.41
CA ILE A 96 -1.87 -5.17 11.31
C ILE A 96 -1.52 -3.80 10.75
N GLN A 97 -0.49 -3.72 9.89
CA GLN A 97 -0.04 -2.44 9.38
C GLN A 97 0.72 -2.53 8.06
N ILE A 98 0.49 -1.53 7.21
CA ILE A 98 1.24 -1.28 5.98
C ILE A 98 1.73 0.16 6.03
N ARG A 99 3.02 0.39 5.80
CA ARG A 99 3.65 1.71 5.77
C ARG A 99 4.46 1.86 4.49
N GLY A 100 4.54 3.10 3.98
CA GLY A 100 5.39 3.45 2.83
C GLY A 100 4.84 3.01 1.47
N ILE A 101 5.29 3.69 0.43
CA ILE A 101 4.88 3.47 -0.96
C ILE A 101 6.02 2.81 -1.74
N HIS A 102 5.70 1.84 -2.60
CA HIS A 102 6.72 1.20 -3.44
C HIS A 102 7.30 2.20 -4.45
N ASN A 103 8.62 2.33 -4.48
CA ASN A 103 9.34 3.21 -5.41
C ASN A 103 9.88 2.48 -6.65
N HIS A 104 9.41 1.26 -6.89
CA HIS A 104 9.85 0.41 -7.98
C HIS A 104 8.64 -0.35 -8.58
N PRO A 105 8.74 -0.77 -9.85
CA PRO A 105 7.71 -1.60 -10.46
C PRO A 105 7.57 -2.97 -9.78
N LYS A 106 6.42 -3.60 -9.99
CA LYS A 106 6.10 -4.93 -9.48
C LYS A 106 7.10 -5.98 -10.00
N PRO A 107 7.52 -6.94 -9.17
CA PRO A 107 8.33 -8.06 -9.62
C PRO A 107 7.54 -8.99 -10.55
N GLN A 108 8.25 -9.67 -11.44
CA GLN A 108 7.74 -10.84 -12.16
C GLN A 108 7.91 -12.08 -11.27
N ILE A 109 6.86 -12.87 -11.13
CA ILE A 109 6.80 -14.03 -10.23
C ILE A 109 6.64 -15.29 -11.07
N PHE A 110 7.49 -16.29 -10.81
CA PHE A 110 7.52 -17.58 -11.48
C PHE A 110 7.35 -18.68 -10.44
N ASN A 111 6.33 -19.52 -10.60
CA ASN A 111 6.12 -20.69 -9.75
C ASN A 111 6.92 -21.86 -10.33
N THR A 112 7.75 -22.50 -9.51
CA THR A 112 8.44 -23.75 -9.86
C THR A 112 8.01 -24.84 -8.87
N PRO A 113 8.22 -26.13 -9.20
CA PRO A 113 7.93 -27.23 -8.26
C PRO A 113 8.65 -27.08 -6.92
N ASN A 114 9.82 -26.43 -6.92
CA ASN A 114 10.67 -26.23 -5.75
C ASN A 114 10.32 -24.96 -4.96
N GLY A 115 9.38 -24.13 -5.43
CA GLY A 115 8.96 -22.90 -4.76
C GLY A 115 8.81 -21.71 -5.70
N VAL A 116 8.78 -20.50 -5.15
CA VAL A 116 8.59 -19.27 -5.92
C VAL A 116 9.91 -18.57 -6.20
N VAL A 117 10.13 -18.22 -7.47
CA VAL A 117 11.22 -17.35 -7.93
C VAL A 117 10.63 -16.01 -8.34
N TYR A 118 11.25 -14.90 -7.95
CA TYR A 118 10.83 -13.57 -8.39
C TYR A 118 12.01 -12.77 -8.94
N LYS A 119 11.76 -12.00 -10.00
CA LYS A 119 12.75 -11.12 -10.64
C LYS A 119 12.20 -9.70 -10.66
N HIS A 120 13.01 -8.75 -10.21
CA HIS A 120 12.69 -7.33 -10.37
C HIS A 120 13.23 -6.84 -11.71
N PRO A 121 12.43 -6.09 -12.49
CA PRO A 121 12.91 -5.49 -13.72
C PRO A 121 14.02 -4.50 -13.39
N LYS A 122 15.05 -4.45 -14.25
CA LYS A 122 16.13 -3.48 -14.09
C LYS A 122 15.57 -2.07 -14.30
N LYS A 123 15.92 -1.13 -13.43
CA LYS A 123 15.60 0.30 -13.62
C LYS A 123 16.28 0.73 -14.92
N GLN A 124 15.51 1.07 -15.95
CA GLN A 124 16.08 1.63 -17.17
C GLN A 124 16.74 2.95 -16.78
N LYS A 125 18.06 3.06 -16.99
CA LYS A 125 18.76 4.35 -16.94
C LYS A 125 18.17 5.16 -18.09
N LYS A 126 17.33 6.16 -17.78
CA LYS A 126 17.04 7.21 -18.77
C LYS A 126 18.35 7.93 -19.02
N THR A 127 19.03 7.58 -20.10
CA THR A 127 20.07 8.43 -20.67
C THR A 127 19.38 9.74 -21.01
N ILE A 128 19.71 10.79 -20.26
CA ILE A 128 19.30 12.16 -20.60
C ILE A 128 20.14 12.50 -21.83
N THR A 129 19.59 12.28 -23.03
CA THR A 129 20.14 12.85 -24.25
C THR A 129 20.06 14.36 -24.09
N ARG A 130 21.21 15.03 -24.01
CA ARG A 130 21.27 16.49 -23.95
C ARG A 130 20.63 17.02 -25.23
N ILE A 131 19.57 17.80 -25.07
CA ILE A 131 19.01 18.65 -26.12
C ILE A 131 19.99 19.81 -26.27
N SER A 132 21.11 19.60 -26.97
CA SER A 132 22.05 20.67 -27.31
C SER A 132 22.35 20.76 -28.81
N ASP A 133 21.78 19.87 -29.64
CA ASP A 133 22.15 19.78 -31.05
C ASP A 133 20.95 20.10 -31.96
N VAL A 134 20.16 21.12 -31.60
CA VAL A 134 19.25 21.76 -32.58
C VAL A 134 20.08 22.81 -33.32
N GLU A 135 20.76 22.37 -34.36
CA GLU A 135 21.36 23.23 -35.38
C GLU A 135 20.25 24.13 -35.95
N ILE A 136 20.35 25.43 -35.68
CA ILE A 136 19.61 26.46 -36.40
C ILE A 136 20.27 26.53 -37.78
N LEU A 137 19.63 25.93 -38.79
CA LEU A 137 19.95 26.20 -40.19
C LEU A 137 19.46 27.61 -40.56
N PRO A 138 20.22 28.34 -41.40
CA PRO A 138 20.03 29.77 -41.68
C PRO A 138 18.75 30.10 -42.43
#